data_AF-A0AAV1KFT5-F1
#
_entry.id   AF-A0AAV1KFT5-F1
#
_cell.length_a   1.000
_cell.length_b   1.000
_cell.length_c   1.000
_cell.angle_alpha   90.00
_cell.angle_beta   90.00
_cell.angle_gamma   90.00
#
_symmetry.space_group_name_H-M   'P 1'
#
loop_
_entity.id
_entity.type
_entity.pdbx_description
1 polymer ?
#
loop_
_entity_poly.entity_id
_entity_poly.type
_entity_poly.pdbx_seq_one_letter_code
_entity_poly.pdbx_strand_id
1 'polypeptide(L)'
;MKSYEKIDKTISKAALQKITRNLWYLTDEVSILSLFDDDVDQETKVKMVQNLKKEEEITHGKRYIPSKEELCGSLYEKNISDFISEEQKQFLLRCVQEHRKIYPDSKKQTLKRKFEQ
;
A
#
# COMPACT_ATOMS: atom_id res chain seq x y z
N MET A 1 -13.49 5.06 -16.74
CA MET A 1 -14.57 4.05 -16.71
C MET A 1 -15.94 4.53 -17.21
N LYS A 2 -16.30 5.83 -17.10
CA LYS A 2 -17.58 6.36 -17.66
C LYS A 2 -17.80 6.11 -19.16
N SER A 3 -16.72 5.98 -19.92
CA SER A 3 -16.75 5.63 -21.35
C SER A 3 -17.06 4.15 -21.60
N TYR A 4 -16.64 3.24 -20.70
CA TYR A 4 -16.84 1.80 -20.83
C TYR A 4 -18.25 1.34 -20.41
N GLU A 5 -18.89 2.04 -19.45
CA GLU A 5 -20.32 1.80 -19.12
C GLU A 5 -21.27 2.07 -20.29
N LYS A 6 -20.86 2.93 -21.23
CA LYS A 6 -21.64 3.23 -22.44
C LYS A 6 -21.58 2.10 -23.48
N ILE A 7 -20.57 1.23 -23.41
CA ILE A 7 -20.37 0.12 -24.35
C ILE A 7 -21.12 -1.11 -23.86
N ASP A 8 -20.84 -1.55 -22.63
CA ASP A 8 -21.58 -2.63 -21.99
C ASP A 8 -21.61 -2.43 -20.47
N LYS A 9 -22.81 -2.14 -19.97
CA LYS A 9 -23.05 -1.88 -18.54
C LYS A 9 -22.81 -3.11 -17.68
N THR A 10 -23.09 -4.30 -18.20
CA THR A 10 -23.00 -5.57 -17.47
C THR A 10 -21.54 -5.97 -17.30
N ILE A 11 -20.77 -5.93 -18.39
CA ILE A 11 -19.33 -6.25 -18.39
C ILE A 11 -18.57 -5.21 -17.57
N SER A 12 -18.87 -3.92 -17.74
CA SER A 12 -18.24 -2.84 -16.95
C SER A 12 -18.44 -3.06 -15.44
N LYS A 13 -19.67 -3.38 -15.03
CA LYS A 13 -19.98 -3.67 -13.61
C LYS A 13 -19.26 -4.90 -13.09
N ALA A 14 -19.20 -5.98 -13.87
CA ALA A 14 -18.49 -7.21 -13.48
C ALA A 14 -16.98 -6.97 -13.35
N ALA A 15 -16.37 -6.25 -14.29
CA ALA A 15 -14.96 -5.87 -14.24
C ALA A 15 -14.66 -4.97 -13.02
N LEU A 16 -15.51 -3.98 -12.74
CA LEU A 16 -15.36 -3.11 -11.57
C LEU A 16 -15.41 -3.91 -10.26
N GLN A 17 -16.35 -4.85 -10.14
CA GLN A 17 -16.44 -5.72 -8.97
C GLN A 17 -15.18 -6.59 -8.81
N LYS A 18 -14.61 -7.06 -9.93
CA LYS A 18 -13.37 -7.85 -9.90
C LYS A 18 -12.18 -7.02 -9.43
N ILE A 19 -12.00 -5.80 -9.93
CA ILE A 19 -10.95 -4.86 -9.51
C ILE A 19 -11.13 -4.48 -8.04
N THR A 20 -12.35 -4.18 -7.61
CA THR A 20 -12.67 -3.84 -6.21
C THR A 20 -12.28 -4.96 -5.24
N ARG A 21 -12.54 -6.22 -5.61
CA ARG A 21 -12.09 -7.37 -4.80
C ARG A 21 -10.58 -7.47 -4.69
N ASN A 22 -9.84 -7.10 -5.74
CA ASN A 22 -8.37 -7.11 -5.68
C ASN A 22 -7.83 -5.95 -4.83
N LEU A 23 -8.54 -4.82 -4.77
CA LEU A 23 -8.20 -3.70 -3.87
C LEU A 23 -8.34 -4.03 -2.38
N TRP A 24 -9.00 -5.13 -2.04
CA TRP A 24 -9.02 -5.67 -0.67
C TRP A 24 -7.60 -5.97 -0.14
N TYR A 25 -6.69 -6.38 -1.02
CA TYR A 25 -5.30 -6.66 -0.67
C TYR A 25 -4.47 -5.39 -0.48
N LEU A 26 -4.99 -4.21 -0.84
CA LEU A 26 -4.36 -2.94 -0.55
C LEU A 26 -4.54 -2.64 0.95
N THR A 27 -3.67 -3.24 1.75
CA THR A 27 -3.56 -2.98 3.17
C THR A 27 -2.52 -1.89 3.42
N ASP A 28 -2.56 -1.36 4.64
CA ASP A 28 -1.58 -0.38 5.12
C ASP A 28 -0.14 -0.93 4.97
N GLU A 29 0.06 -2.22 5.23
CA GLU A 29 1.35 -2.89 5.09
C GLU A 29 1.86 -2.92 3.63
N VAL A 30 1.00 -3.25 2.66
CA VAL A 30 1.39 -3.33 1.25
C VAL A 30 1.69 -1.95 0.68
N SER A 31 0.91 -0.95 1.08
CA SER A 31 1.12 0.43 0.64
C SER A 31 2.45 1.00 1.13
N ILE A 32 2.94 0.66 2.34
CA ILE A 32 4.29 1.11 2.74
C ILE A 32 5.42 0.34 2.06
N LEU A 33 5.22 -0.94 1.73
CA LEU A 33 6.22 -1.71 0.99
C LEU A 33 6.47 -1.13 -0.40
N SER A 34 5.49 -0.45 -1.00
CA SER A 34 5.68 0.22 -2.29
C SER A 34 6.71 1.37 -2.22
N LEU A 35 7.13 1.80 -1.03
CA LEU A 35 8.25 2.73 -0.87
C LEU A 35 9.55 2.16 -1.45
N PHE A 36 9.70 0.83 -1.44
CA PHE A 36 10.87 0.11 -1.94
C PHE A 36 10.68 -0.43 -3.36
N ASP A 37 9.51 -0.23 -3.97
CA ASP A 37 9.24 -0.66 -5.32
C ASP A 37 9.95 0.25 -6.33
N ASP A 38 10.59 -0.34 -7.33
CA ASP A 38 11.31 0.38 -8.37
C ASP A 38 10.34 1.10 -9.32
N ASP A 39 9.09 0.62 -9.44
CA ASP A 39 8.05 1.20 -10.30
C ASP A 39 7.41 2.47 -9.71
N VAL A 40 7.72 2.83 -8.46
CA VAL A 40 7.19 4.04 -7.81
C VAL A 40 8.16 5.21 -7.98
N ASP A 41 7.67 6.27 -8.62
CA ASP A 41 8.43 7.51 -8.85
C ASP A 41 8.94 8.16 -7.56
N GLN A 42 10.09 8.82 -7.65
CA GLN A 42 10.71 9.50 -6.52
C GLN A 42 9.80 10.59 -5.92
N GLU A 43 9.06 11.33 -6.74
CA GLU A 43 8.10 12.35 -6.27
C GLU A 43 7.03 11.72 -5.38
N THR A 44 6.49 10.58 -5.80
CA THR A 44 5.49 9.82 -5.05
C THR A 44 6.07 9.31 -3.74
N LYS A 45 7.30 8.77 -3.74
CA LYS A 45 7.99 8.33 -2.51
C LYS A 45 8.16 9.48 -1.51
N VAL A 46 8.50 10.68 -1.98
CA VAL A 46 8.59 11.87 -1.12
C VAL A 46 7.24 12.20 -0.49
N LYS A 47 6.14 12.16 -1.26
CA LYS A 47 4.77 12.38 -0.75
C LYS A 47 4.37 11.32 0.28
N MET A 48 4.71 10.05 0.05
CA MET A 48 4.48 8.96 1.01
C MET A 48 5.18 9.26 2.35
N VAL A 49 6.45 9.68 2.31
CA VAL A 49 7.22 10.03 3.53
C VAL A 49 6.67 11.27 4.23
N GLN A 50 6.10 12.23 3.49
CA GLN A 50 5.42 13.39 4.08
C GLN A 50 4.12 12.99 4.80
N ASN A 51 3.36 12.06 4.22
CA ASN A 51 2.12 11.55 4.83
C ASN A 51 2.41 10.68 6.06
N LEU A 52 3.56 10.00 6.14
CA LEU A 52 4.05 9.28 7.33
C LEU A 52 4.42 10.17 8.53
N LYS A 53 4.32 11.50 8.41
CA LYS A 53 4.59 12.45 9.50
C LYS A 53 3.34 13.16 10.00
N LYS A 54 2.19 12.94 9.36
CA LYS A 54 0.94 13.60 9.70
C LYS A 54 0.21 12.74 10.74
N GLU A 55 0.19 13.22 11.98
CA GLU A 55 -0.62 12.64 13.04
C GLU A 55 -2.11 12.87 12.74
N GLU A 56 -2.73 11.92 12.03
CA GLU A 56 -4.18 11.84 11.91
C GLU A 56 -4.71 10.77 12.90
N GLU A 57 -5.88 11.02 13.49
CA GLU A 57 -6.56 10.04 14.35
C GLU A 57 -6.99 8.83 13.51
N ILE A 58 -6.31 7.70 13.70
CA ILE A 58 -6.53 6.49 12.91
C ILE A 58 -7.71 5.69 13.46
N THR A 59 -8.61 5.28 12.57
CA THR A 59 -9.51 4.16 12.83
C THR A 59 -8.82 2.85 12.45
N HIS A 60 -8.37 2.09 13.44
CA HIS A 60 -7.59 0.86 13.29
C HIS A 60 -8.11 -0.11 12.22
N GLY A 61 -7.19 -0.67 11.41
CA GLY A 61 -7.32 -2.00 10.81
C GLY A 61 -8.43 -2.18 9.77
N LYS A 62 -8.67 -1.20 8.90
CA LYS A 62 -9.71 -1.31 7.88
C LYS A 62 -9.11 -1.67 6.52
N ARG A 63 -9.45 -2.87 6.04
CA ARG A 63 -9.32 -3.22 4.62
C ARG A 63 -9.84 -2.05 3.78
N TYR A 64 -9.10 -1.68 2.74
CA TYR A 64 -9.59 -0.65 1.83
C TYR A 64 -10.82 -1.18 1.08
N ILE A 65 -11.99 -0.63 1.42
CA ILE A 65 -13.26 -0.91 0.76
C ILE A 65 -13.71 0.39 0.09
N PRO A 66 -13.41 0.58 -1.20
CA PRO A 66 -13.80 1.81 -1.90
C PRO A 66 -15.33 1.89 -2.02
N SER A 67 -15.87 3.10 -1.84
CA SER A 67 -17.31 3.34 -2.01
C SER A 67 -17.70 3.27 -3.50
N LYS A 68 -19.01 3.19 -3.79
CA LYS A 68 -19.50 3.25 -5.18
C LYS A 68 -19.17 4.58 -5.85
N GLU A 69 -19.12 5.68 -5.11
CA GLU A 69 -18.72 6.98 -5.65
C GLU A 69 -17.21 7.05 -5.93
N GLU A 70 -16.37 6.53 -5.02
CA GLU A 70 -14.91 6.51 -5.23
C GLU A 70 -14.53 5.69 -6.47
N LEU A 71 -15.15 4.51 -6.63
CA LEU A 71 -14.92 3.61 -7.77
C LEU A 71 -15.24 4.26 -9.13
N CYS A 72 -16.22 5.16 -9.17
CA CYS A 72 -16.68 5.82 -10.41
C CYS A 72 -16.07 7.22 -10.62
N GLY A 73 -15.19 7.67 -9.72
CA GLY A 73 -14.65 9.03 -9.73
C GLY A 73 -13.25 9.12 -9.14
N SER A 74 -13.17 9.37 -7.83
CA SER A 74 -11.94 9.82 -7.16
C SER A 74 -10.83 8.76 -7.08
N LEU A 75 -11.13 7.46 -7.19
CA LEU A 75 -10.10 6.42 -7.10
C LEU A 75 -9.05 6.54 -8.20
N TYR A 76 -9.41 7.08 -9.38
CA TYR A 76 -8.49 7.24 -10.51
C TYR A 76 -7.49 8.39 -10.31
N GLU A 77 -7.84 9.34 -9.44
CA GLU A 77 -6.99 10.49 -9.11
C GLU A 77 -6.08 10.19 -7.92
N LYS A 78 -6.39 9.13 -7.15
CA LYS A 78 -5.59 8.71 -6.01
C LYS A 78 -4.29 8.04 -6.46
N ASN A 79 -3.22 8.40 -5.77
CA ASN A 79 -1.93 7.77 -5.89
C ASN A 79 -1.67 6.86 -4.67
N ILE A 80 -0.66 6.00 -4.73
CA ILE A 80 -0.28 5.14 -3.60
C ILE A 80 0.08 5.94 -2.35
N SER A 81 0.56 7.19 -2.51
CA SER A 81 0.79 8.12 -1.40
C SER A 81 -0.44 8.44 -0.57
N ASP A 82 -1.64 8.37 -1.17
CA ASP A 82 -2.90 8.72 -0.51
C ASP A 82 -3.42 7.59 0.39
N PHE A 83 -2.81 6.42 0.29
CA PHE A 83 -3.09 5.27 1.16
C PHE A 83 -2.15 5.21 2.36
N ILE A 84 -1.16 6.11 2.46
CA ILE A 84 -0.17 6.15 3.54
C ILE A 84 -0.65 6.99 4.72
N SER A 85 -0.56 6.43 5.93
CA SER A 85 -0.92 7.00 7.23
C SER A 85 0.13 6.66 8.31
N GLU A 86 -0.05 7.13 9.53
CA GLU A 86 0.85 6.83 10.66
C GLU A 86 0.82 5.36 11.11
N GLU A 87 -0.22 4.58 10.80
CA GLU A 87 -0.29 3.15 11.17
C GLU A 87 0.84 2.37 10.47
N GLN A 88 1.11 2.71 9.21
CA GLN A 88 2.21 2.13 8.44
C GLN A 88 3.59 2.41 9.08
N LYS A 89 3.77 3.56 9.71
CA LYS A 89 5.04 3.91 10.37
C LYS A 89 5.33 2.95 11.53
N GLN A 90 4.31 2.63 12.34
CA GLN A 90 4.45 1.68 13.46
C GLN A 90 4.73 0.27 12.95
N PHE A 91 4.05 -0.14 11.87
CA PHE A 91 4.35 -1.41 11.20
C PHE A 91 5.81 -1.46 10.72
N LEU A 92 6.27 -0.43 10.00
CA LEU A 92 7.64 -0.36 9.49
C LEU A 92 8.67 -0.39 10.63
N LEU A 93 8.44 0.37 11.69
CA LEU A 93 9.28 0.36 12.90
C LEU A 93 9.38 -1.04 13.49
N ARG A 94 8.24 -1.73 13.64
CA ARG A 94 8.20 -3.10 14.15
C ARG A 94 8.96 -4.07 13.24
N CYS A 95 8.74 -4.00 11.92
CA CYS A 95 9.46 -4.82 10.94
C CYS A 95 10.97 -4.61 11.03
N VAL A 96 11.43 -3.36 11.12
CA VAL A 96 12.85 -3.01 11.23
C VAL A 96 13.43 -3.52 12.56
N GLN A 97 12.70 -3.39 13.67
CA GLN A 97 13.12 -3.89 14.97
C GLN A 97 13.28 -5.41 14.98
N GLU A 98 12.30 -6.14 14.47
CA GLU A 98 12.37 -7.61 14.36
C GLU A 98 13.49 -8.04 13.41
N HIS A 99 13.65 -7.35 12.27
CA HIS A 99 14.73 -7.63 11.34
C HIS A 99 16.11 -7.42 11.99
N ARG A 100 16.30 -6.36 12.79
CA ARG A 100 17.56 -6.10 13.51
C ARG A 100 17.87 -7.13 14.60
N LYS A 101 16.85 -7.78 15.21
CA LYS A 101 17.09 -8.89 16.15
C LYS A 101 17.74 -10.08 15.45
N ILE A 102 17.29 -10.38 14.22
CA ILE A 102 17.78 -11.50 13.42
C ILE A 102 19.11 -11.12 12.74
N TYR A 103 19.22 -9.89 12.28
CA TYR A 103 20.38 -9.35 11.57
C TYR A 103 20.86 -8.06 12.25
N PRO A 104 21.66 -8.17 13.32
CA PRO A 104 22.13 -7.01 14.07
C PRO A 104 23.14 -6.14 13.30
N ASP A 105 23.78 -6.73 12.28
CA ASP A 105 24.73 -6.04 11.41
C ASP A 105 24.53 -6.43 9.94
N SER A 106 25.02 -5.57 9.05
CA SER A 106 24.95 -5.75 7.60
C SER A 106 26.04 -6.67 7.04
N LYS A 107 26.80 -7.39 7.89
CA LYS A 107 27.94 -8.19 7.44
C LYS A 107 27.43 -9.43 6.71
N LYS A 108 28.06 -9.74 5.58
CA LYS A 108 27.77 -10.93 4.76
C LYS A 108 27.79 -12.25 5.56
N GLN A 109 28.66 -12.34 6.58
CA GLN A 109 28.74 -13.49 7.48
C GLN A 109 27.47 -13.67 8.34
N THR A 110 26.89 -12.57 8.81
CA THR A 110 25.65 -12.56 9.60
C THR A 110 24.45 -12.96 8.74
N LEU A 111 24.41 -12.52 7.49
CA LEU A 111 23.36 -12.89 6.53
C LEU A 111 23.41 -14.37 6.13
N LYS A 112 24.61 -14.94 5.94
CA LYS A 112 24.79 -16.34 5.55
C LYS A 112 24.39 -17.36 6.62
N ARG A 113 24.50 -16.98 7.90
CA ARG A 113 24.25 -17.86 9.06
C ARG A 113 22.83 -18.44 9.09
N LYS A 114 21.87 -17.83 8.39
CA LYS A 114 20.48 -18.29 8.31
C LYS A 114 20.20 -19.27 7.16
N PHE A 115 21.11 -19.38 6.17
CA PHE A 115 20.95 -20.26 5.01
C PHE A 115 21.70 -21.60 5.17
N GLU A 116 22.43 -21.78 6.27
CA GLU A 116 23.20 -22.99 6.61
C GLU A 116 22.49 -23.87 7.66
N GLN A 117 21.20 -23.59 7.95
CA GLN A 117 20.33 -24.44 8.79
C GLN A 117 19.37 -25.25 7.94
#